data_AF-A0A914W8Q7-F1
#
_entry.id   AF-A0A914W8Q7-F1
#
_cell.length_a   1.000
_cell.length_b   1.000
_cell.length_c   1.000
_cell.angle_alpha   90.00
_cell.angle_beta   90.00
_cell.angle_gamma   90.00
#
_symmetry.space_group_name_H-M   'P 1'
#
loop_
_entity.id
_entity.type
_entity.pdbx_description
1 polymer ?
#
loop_
_entity_poly.entity_id
_entity_poly.type
_entity_poly.pdbx_seq_one_letter_code
_entity_poly.pdbx_strand_id
1 'polypeptide(L)'
;MVIWYFLSVAFNLPLMLNDAWGEDPAGFCGAKKFTSIPLMISYEFSIIVVFYGALTITAIYYYRLVAWLKQQEASVNSNSYNKDAVDFTSGVVRVMKIVTLFPLCTMTPAGVLTAGQTFLPEMPMWINRLLLVPYYLPSAANPWLTIGLIKIYRVRFLQVVSHAKNIIPRTVDKLKNRARIVPKISNAAVLGAINIREERLFEI
;
A
#
# COMPACT_ATOMS: atom_id res chain seq x y z
N MET A 1 -7.62 -11.30 -12.48
CA MET A 1 -6.53 -10.30 -12.40
C MET A 1 -6.23 -9.64 -13.74
N VAL A 2 -6.12 -10.38 -14.84
CA VAL A 2 -5.75 -9.85 -16.16
C VAL A 2 -6.64 -8.69 -16.64
N ILE A 3 -7.96 -8.80 -16.49
CA ILE A 3 -8.92 -7.74 -16.90
C ILE A 3 -8.67 -6.43 -16.14
N TRP A 4 -8.43 -6.50 -14.83
CA TRP A 4 -8.15 -5.32 -14.01
C TRP A 4 -6.85 -4.62 -14.43
N TYR A 5 -5.83 -5.40 -14.77
CA TYR A 5 -4.58 -4.84 -15.27
C TYR A 5 -4.79 -4.08 -16.59
N PHE A 6 -5.50 -4.68 -17.55
CA PHE A 6 -5.82 -4.02 -18.82
C PHE A 6 -6.67 -2.76 -18.62
N LEU A 7 -7.65 -2.79 -17.72
CA LEU A 7 -8.42 -1.61 -17.37
C LEU A 7 -7.53 -0.52 -16.76
N SER A 8 -6.70 -0.85 -15.77
CA SER A 8 -5.77 0.11 -15.17
C SER A 8 -4.82 0.72 -16.20
N VAL A 9 -4.26 -0.07 -17.12
CA VAL A 9 -3.41 0.45 -18.21
C VAL A 9 -4.22 1.34 -19.14
N ALA A 10 -5.40 0.90 -19.59
CA ALA A 10 -6.25 1.67 -20.50
C ALA A 10 -6.66 3.03 -19.90
N PHE A 11 -6.92 3.09 -18.59
CA PHE A 11 -7.28 4.34 -17.90
C PHE A 11 -6.09 5.29 -17.72
N ASN A 12 -4.87 4.77 -17.55
CA ASN A 12 -3.66 5.61 -17.41
C ASN A 12 -3.04 5.96 -18.77
N LEU A 13 -3.40 5.24 -19.84
CA LEU A 13 -2.84 5.47 -21.18
C LEU A 13 -2.99 6.91 -21.68
N PRO A 14 -4.12 7.62 -21.49
CA PRO A 14 -4.23 9.03 -21.89
C PRO A 14 -3.21 9.94 -21.19
N LEU A 15 -2.91 9.70 -19.90
CA LEU A 15 -1.87 10.45 -19.18
C LEU A 15 -0.49 10.14 -19.75
N MET A 16 -0.17 8.86 -19.94
CA MET A 16 1.13 8.45 -20.47
C MET A 16 1.39 9.01 -21.87
N LEU A 17 0.35 9.05 -22.72
CA LEU A 17 0.44 9.64 -24.06
C LEU A 17 0.57 11.16 -24.02
N ASN A 18 -0.05 11.83 -23.04
CA ASN A 18 0.06 13.28 -22.88
C ASN A 18 1.43 13.71 -22.31
N ASP A 19 2.01 12.92 -21.40
CA ASP A 19 3.33 13.16 -20.80
C ASP A 19 4.47 12.91 -21.79
N ALA A 20 4.35 11.89 -22.65
CA ALA A 20 5.39 11.52 -23.62
C ALA A 20 5.67 12.60 -24.69
N TRP A 21 4.80 13.61 -24.82
CA TRP A 21 4.90 14.66 -25.84
C TRP A 21 5.42 15.98 -25.27
N GLY A 22 5.94 15.93 -24.04
CA GLY A 22 6.20 17.12 -23.25
C GLY A 22 7.46 17.17 -22.43
N GLU A 23 8.62 17.16 -23.08
CA GLU A 23 9.81 17.67 -22.41
C GLU A 23 9.68 19.19 -22.24
N ASP A 24 9.68 19.64 -20.98
CA ASP A 24 9.99 21.03 -20.64
C ASP A 24 11.46 21.28 -21.01
N PRO A 25 11.87 22.44 -21.55
CA PRO A 25 13.26 22.69 -21.94
C PRO A 25 14.24 22.63 -20.75
N ALA A 26 13.72 22.63 -19.52
CA ALA A 26 14.48 22.44 -18.29
C ALA A 26 14.66 20.96 -17.88
N GLY A 27 14.18 19.99 -18.68
CA GLY A 27 14.31 18.57 -18.39
C GLY A 27 13.43 18.07 -17.24
N PHE A 28 12.47 18.87 -16.77
CA PHE A 28 11.52 18.44 -15.76
C PHE A 28 10.45 17.56 -16.40
N CYS A 29 10.31 16.33 -15.90
CA CYS A 29 9.13 15.51 -16.13
C CYS A 29 7.96 16.11 -15.34
N GLY A 30 7.29 17.09 -15.94
CA GLY A 30 6.00 17.60 -15.48
C GLY A 30 4.93 17.18 -16.47
N ALA A 31 3.80 16.68 -15.98
CA ALA A 31 2.66 16.43 -16.85
C ALA A 31 2.30 17.74 -17.57
N LYS A 32 2.45 17.80 -18.89
CA LYS A 32 1.93 18.93 -19.65
C LYS A 32 0.43 18.94 -19.41
N LYS A 33 -0.08 20.02 -18.78
CA LYS A 33 -1.53 20.24 -18.67
C LYS A 33 -2.12 19.99 -20.05
N PHE A 34 -3.16 19.15 -20.13
CA PHE A 34 -3.82 18.84 -21.40
C PHE A 34 -4.01 20.12 -22.20
N THR A 35 -3.73 20.07 -23.50
CA THR A 35 -3.85 21.22 -24.39
C THR A 35 -5.26 21.83 -24.41
N SER A 36 -6.27 21.08 -23.95
CA SER A 36 -7.63 21.57 -23.73
C SER A 36 -8.12 21.30 -22.30
N ILE A 37 -8.54 22.38 -21.63
CA ILE A 37 -9.15 22.35 -20.28
C ILE A 37 -10.37 21.41 -20.22
N PRO A 38 -11.29 21.38 -21.21
CA PRO A 38 -12.44 20.49 -21.18
C PRO A 38 -12.07 19.00 -21.19
N LEU A 39 -11.00 18.62 -21.91
CA LEU A 39 -10.53 17.24 -21.96
C LEU A 39 -9.92 16.82 -20.63
N MET A 40 -9.15 17.71 -19.98
CA MET A 40 -8.63 17.47 -18.63
C MET A 40 -9.75 17.26 -17.62
N ILE A 41 -10.75 18.14 -17.62
CA ILE A 41 -11.90 18.03 -16.72
C ILE A 41 -12.67 16.73 -16.97
N SER A 42 -12.93 16.39 -18.24
CA SER A 42 -13.61 15.15 -18.60
C SER A 42 -12.85 13.91 -18.15
N TYR A 43 -11.52 13.91 -18.31
CA TYR A 43 -10.64 12.84 -17.87
C TYR A 43 -10.65 12.67 -16.34
N GLU A 44 -10.38 13.74 -15.59
CA GLU A 44 -10.40 13.74 -14.12
C GLU A 44 -11.77 13.32 -13.57
N PHE A 45 -12.85 13.84 -14.15
CA PHE A 45 -14.21 13.46 -13.79
C PHE A 45 -14.49 11.98 -14.06
N SER A 46 -14.01 11.44 -15.19
CA SER A 46 -14.16 10.02 -15.52
C SER A 46 -13.43 9.12 -14.53
N ILE A 47 -12.21 9.49 -14.10
CA ILE A 47 -11.49 8.77 -13.05
C ILE A 47 -12.31 8.80 -11.77
N ILE A 48 -12.80 9.97 -11.38
CA ILE A 48 -13.52 10.11 -10.11
C ILE A 48 -14.79 9.26 -10.09
N VAL A 49 -15.61 9.37 -11.14
CA VAL A 49 -16.88 8.64 -11.22
C VAL A 49 -16.66 7.14 -11.38
N VAL A 50 -15.74 6.73 -12.26
CA VAL A 50 -15.56 5.31 -12.58
C VAL A 50 -14.79 4.60 -11.47
N PHE A 51 -13.63 5.12 -11.03
CA PHE A 51 -12.83 4.44 -10.01
C PHE A 51 -13.36 4.68 -8.59
N TYR A 52 -13.49 5.92 -8.14
CA TYR A 52 -13.94 6.17 -6.77
C TYR A 52 -15.42 5.81 -6.61
N GLY A 53 -16.26 6.07 -7.61
CA GLY A 53 -17.64 5.64 -7.60
C GLY A 53 -17.79 4.12 -7.52
N ALA A 54 -17.09 3.35 -8.36
CA ALA A 54 -17.14 1.88 -8.30
C ALA A 54 -16.60 1.34 -6.96
N LEU A 55 -15.48 1.87 -6.44
CA LEU A 55 -14.94 1.49 -5.14
C LEU A 55 -15.93 1.78 -4.00
N THR A 56 -16.59 2.94 -4.04
CA THR A 56 -17.59 3.34 -3.03
C THR A 56 -18.80 2.41 -3.07
N ILE A 57 -19.35 2.15 -4.26
CA ILE A 57 -20.50 1.24 -4.44
C ILE A 57 -20.14 -0.17 -3.95
N THR A 58 -18.95 -0.65 -4.29
CA THR A 58 -18.43 -1.95 -3.87
C THR A 58 -18.29 -2.01 -2.35
N ALA A 59 -17.74 -0.97 -1.71
CA ALA A 59 -17.64 -0.89 -0.26
C ALA A 59 -19.02 -0.92 0.41
N ILE A 60 -19.98 -0.12 -0.09
CA ILE A 60 -21.37 -0.09 0.42
C ILE A 60 -22.02 -1.47 0.29
N TYR A 61 -21.87 -2.11 -0.87
CA TYR A 61 -22.40 -3.45 -1.12
C TYR A 61 -21.85 -4.46 -0.09
N TYR A 62 -20.54 -4.49 0.13
CA TYR A 62 -19.92 -5.36 1.13
C TYR A 62 -20.37 -5.03 2.56
N TYR A 63 -20.58 -3.75 2.90
CA TYR A 63 -21.13 -3.36 4.19
C TYR A 63 -22.53 -3.92 4.42
N ARG A 64 -23.42 -3.79 3.43
CA ARG A 64 -24.79 -4.32 3.50
C ARG A 64 -24.79 -5.84 3.56
N LEU A 65 -23.94 -6.49 2.78
CA LEU A 65 -23.81 -7.95 2.81
C LEU A 65 -23.42 -8.46 4.21
N VAL A 66 -22.47 -7.81 4.89
CA VAL A 66 -22.11 -8.19 6.28
C VAL A 66 -23.26 -7.97 7.25
N ALA A 67 -23.96 -6.83 7.13
CA ALA A 67 -25.08 -6.55 8.01
C ALA A 67 -26.17 -7.62 7.88
N TRP A 68 -26.46 -8.03 6.64
CA TRP A 68 -27.40 -9.10 6.34
C TRP A 68 -26.94 -10.47 6.88
N LEU A 69 -25.67 -10.83 6.68
CA LEU A 69 -25.10 -12.08 7.21
C LEU A 69 -25.15 -12.14 8.75
N LYS A 70 -24.89 -11.02 9.44
CA LYS A 70 -25.00 -10.94 10.90
C LYS A 70 -26.45 -11.10 11.40
N GLN A 71 -27.42 -10.62 10.64
CA GLN A 71 -28.84 -10.82 10.97
C GLN A 71 -29.25 -12.28 10.83
N GLN A 72 -28.73 -12.98 9.81
CA GLN A 72 -28.92 -14.43 9.63
C GLN A 72 -28.27 -15.24 10.76
N GLU A 73 -27.10 -14.82 11.26
CA GLU A 73 -26.44 -15.45 12.41
C GLU A 73 -27.28 -15.37 13.69
N ALA A 74 -27.96 -14.24 13.91
CA ALA A 74 -28.83 -14.05 15.07
C ALA A 74 -30.13 -14.89 15.02
N SER A 75 -30.55 -15.35 13.83
CA SER A 75 -31.76 -16.15 13.66
C SER A 75 -31.52 -17.66 13.63
N VAL A 76 -30.29 -18.12 13.35
CA VAL A 76 -29.95 -19.54 13.23
C VAL A 76 -29.31 -20.05 14.53
N ASN A 77 -30.10 -20.72 15.37
CA ASN A 77 -29.65 -21.38 16.59
C ASN A 77 -28.57 -22.45 16.29
N SER A 78 -27.33 -22.17 16.70
CA SER A 78 -26.34 -23.11 17.26
C SER A 78 -26.15 -24.49 16.61
N ASN A 79 -25.68 -24.56 15.36
CA ASN A 79 -24.92 -25.72 14.89
C ASN A 79 -23.46 -25.30 14.67
N SER A 80 -22.52 -25.99 15.30
CA SER A 80 -21.07 -25.68 15.26
C SER A 80 -20.53 -25.54 13.83
N TYR A 81 -21.06 -26.35 12.90
CA TYR A 81 -20.67 -26.32 11.49
C TYR A 81 -21.04 -25.01 10.77
N ASN A 82 -22.17 -24.39 11.13
CA ASN A 82 -22.57 -23.09 10.58
C ASN A 82 -21.72 -21.94 11.15
N LYS A 83 -21.21 -22.11 12.38
CA LYS A 83 -20.39 -21.08 13.04
C LYS A 83 -19.05 -20.86 12.34
N ASP A 84 -18.39 -21.95 11.93
CA ASP A 84 -17.09 -21.88 11.23
C ASP A 84 -17.22 -21.25 9.83
N ALA A 85 -18.30 -21.56 9.10
CA ALA A 85 -18.57 -20.96 7.79
C ALA A 85 -18.88 -19.46 7.88
N VAL A 86 -19.61 -19.04 8.92
CA VAL A 86 -19.92 -17.63 9.20
C VAL A 86 -18.67 -16.88 9.64
N ASP A 87 -17.82 -17.46 10.49
CA ASP A 87 -16.55 -16.86 10.91
C ASP A 87 -15.59 -16.68 9.73
N PHE A 88 -15.51 -17.67 8.83
CA PHE A 88 -14.74 -17.56 7.59
C PHE A 88 -15.27 -16.42 6.70
N THR A 89 -16.58 -16.36 6.48
CA THR A 89 -17.22 -15.33 5.65
C THR A 89 -17.04 -13.94 6.26
N SER A 90 -17.20 -13.81 7.58
CA SER A 90 -16.95 -12.57 8.34
C SER A 90 -15.50 -12.09 8.20
N GLY A 91 -14.54 -13.02 8.24
CA GLY A 91 -13.12 -12.75 7.99
C GLY A 91 -12.84 -12.22 6.58
N VAL A 92 -13.38 -12.89 5.56
CA VAL A 92 -13.26 -12.48 4.15
C VAL A 92 -13.85 -11.09 3.94
N VAL A 93 -15.04 -10.81 4.49
CA VAL A 93 -15.62 -9.49 4.28
C VAL A 93 -14.93 -8.39 5.09
N ARG A 94 -14.35 -8.70 6.26
CA ARG A 94 -13.48 -7.75 6.96
C ARG A 94 -12.26 -7.36 6.12
N VAL A 95 -11.62 -8.34 5.47
CA VAL A 95 -10.52 -8.10 4.53
C VAL A 95 -10.99 -7.23 3.37
N MET A 96 -12.11 -7.59 2.73
CA MET A 96 -12.66 -6.82 1.60
C MET A 96 -13.01 -5.39 1.99
N LYS A 97 -13.55 -5.16 3.19
CA LYS A 97 -13.80 -3.81 3.70
C LYS A 97 -12.51 -3.01 3.80
N ILE A 98 -11.46 -3.56 4.39
CA ILE A 98 -10.20 -2.83 4.56
C ILE A 98 -9.54 -2.58 3.20
N VAL A 99 -9.54 -3.56 2.30
CA VAL A 99 -8.99 -3.42 0.95
C VAL A 99 -9.75 -2.40 0.10
N THR A 100 -11.04 -2.17 0.35
CA THR A 100 -11.85 -1.17 -0.39
C THR A 100 -11.88 0.20 0.27
N LEU A 101 -12.07 0.28 1.60
CA LEU A 101 -12.12 1.55 2.34
C LEU A 101 -10.76 2.20 2.48
N PHE A 102 -9.69 1.43 2.68
CA PHE A 102 -8.39 2.03 2.92
C PHE A 102 -7.92 2.87 1.73
N PRO A 103 -7.92 2.36 0.48
CA PRO A 103 -7.64 3.19 -0.69
C PRO A 103 -8.65 4.32 -0.85
N LEU A 104 -9.95 4.09 -0.55
CA LEU A 104 -10.95 5.14 -0.65
C LEU A 104 -10.62 6.31 0.29
N CYS A 105 -10.33 6.05 1.57
CA CYS A 105 -10.05 7.08 2.56
C CYS A 105 -8.73 7.81 2.31
N THR A 106 -7.73 7.16 1.72
CA THR A 106 -6.41 7.77 1.53
C THR A 106 -6.25 8.40 0.15
N MET A 107 -6.84 7.82 -0.90
CA MET A 107 -6.71 8.32 -2.28
C MET A 107 -7.77 9.37 -2.64
N THR A 108 -8.97 9.34 -2.03
CA THR A 108 -10.04 10.32 -2.35
C THR A 108 -9.62 11.76 -2.05
N PRO A 109 -8.99 12.09 -0.90
CA PRO A 109 -8.54 13.46 -0.64
C PRO A 109 -7.56 13.96 -1.72
N ALA A 110 -6.64 13.09 -2.16
CA ALA A 110 -5.71 13.41 -3.24
C ALA A 110 -6.45 13.66 -4.56
N GLY A 111 -7.36 12.76 -4.96
CA GLY A 111 -8.15 12.93 -6.18
C GLY A 111 -9.03 14.18 -6.21
N VAL A 112 -9.69 14.51 -5.09
CA VAL A 112 -10.50 15.73 -4.95
C VAL A 112 -9.65 16.99 -5.08
N LEU A 113 -8.46 17.00 -4.47
CA LEU A 113 -7.59 18.17 -4.50
C LEU A 113 -6.90 18.32 -5.87
N THR A 114 -6.51 17.23 -6.54
CA THR A 114 -6.04 17.25 -7.93
C THR A 114 -7.11 17.81 -8.87
N ALA A 115 -8.37 17.34 -8.74
CA ALA A 115 -9.48 17.92 -9.49
C ALA A 115 -9.69 19.40 -9.14
N GLY A 116 -9.57 19.77 -7.87
CA GLY A 116 -9.67 21.16 -7.40
C GLY A 116 -8.62 22.09 -8.02
N GLN A 117 -7.41 21.61 -8.31
CA GLN A 117 -6.36 22.39 -8.98
C GLN A 117 -6.67 22.73 -10.42
N THR A 118 -7.55 21.97 -11.06
CA THR A 118 -8.07 22.32 -12.39
C THR A 118 -8.85 23.64 -12.32
N PHE A 119 -9.49 23.92 -11.18
CA PHE A 119 -10.31 25.11 -10.96
C PHE A 119 -9.60 26.21 -10.16
N LEU A 120 -8.55 25.87 -9.42
CA LEU A 120 -7.75 26.78 -8.58
C LEU A 120 -6.28 26.78 -9.05
N PRO A 121 -5.92 27.65 -10.02
CA PRO A 121 -4.61 27.61 -10.67
C PRO A 121 -3.44 27.97 -9.75
N GLU A 122 -3.69 28.62 -8.61
CA GLU A 122 -2.65 29.13 -7.69
C GLU A 122 -2.45 28.23 -6.45
N MET A 123 -2.62 26.92 -6.58
CA MET A 123 -2.34 26.03 -5.45
C MET A 123 -0.83 25.93 -5.20
N PRO A 124 -0.36 26.13 -3.95
CA PRO A 124 1.05 25.95 -3.61
C PRO A 124 1.53 24.53 -3.90
N MET A 125 2.70 24.40 -4.52
CA MET A 125 3.29 23.11 -4.89
C MET A 125 3.49 22.14 -3.71
N TRP A 126 3.68 22.67 -2.49
CA TRP A 126 3.79 21.84 -1.29
C TRP A 126 2.50 21.08 -0.96
N ILE A 127 1.33 21.62 -1.30
CA ILE A 127 0.04 20.93 -1.12
C ILE A 127 0.00 19.68 -1.97
N ASN A 128 0.44 19.77 -3.23
CA ASN A 128 0.57 18.60 -4.10
C ASN A 128 1.48 17.52 -3.52
N ARG A 129 2.65 17.92 -3.01
CA ARG A 129 3.59 16.97 -2.41
C ARG A 129 3.02 16.29 -1.17
N LEU A 130 2.28 17.03 -0.35
CA LEU A 130 1.63 16.49 0.84
C LEU A 130 0.56 15.46 0.49
N LEU A 131 -0.09 15.58 -0.66
CA LEU A 131 -1.13 14.65 -1.14
C LEU A 131 -0.60 13.39 -1.79
N LEU A 132 0.64 13.40 -2.27
CA LEU A 132 1.29 12.17 -2.77
C LEU A 132 1.46 11.14 -1.64
N VAL A 133 1.70 11.59 -0.40
CA VAL A 133 1.90 10.70 0.76
C VAL A 133 0.69 9.79 0.99
N PRO A 134 -0.54 10.32 1.21
CA PRO A 134 -1.72 9.47 1.38
C PRO A 134 -2.10 8.72 0.10
N TYR A 135 -1.76 9.23 -1.09
CA TYR A 135 -2.03 8.53 -2.35
C TYR A 135 -1.25 7.22 -2.47
N TYR A 136 0.03 7.20 -2.07
CA TYR A 136 0.87 6.00 -2.11
C TYR A 136 0.80 5.12 -0.85
N LEU A 137 0.16 5.62 0.20
CA LEU A 137 0.00 4.90 1.47
C LEU A 137 -0.68 3.51 1.32
N PRO A 138 -1.72 3.32 0.48
CA PRO A 138 -2.27 2.01 0.13
C PRO A 138 -1.23 0.98 -0.28
N SER A 139 -0.35 1.35 -1.21
CA SER A 139 0.67 0.44 -1.74
C SER A 139 1.70 0.08 -0.66
N ALA A 140 2.11 1.07 0.14
CA ALA A 140 3.07 0.86 1.23
C ALA A 140 2.48 0.05 2.41
N ALA A 141 1.19 0.24 2.71
CA ALA A 141 0.52 -0.45 3.80
C ALA A 141 0.06 -1.86 3.40
N ASN A 142 -0.04 -2.19 2.11
CA ASN A 142 -0.60 -3.46 1.64
C ASN A 142 0.08 -4.70 2.26
N PRO A 143 1.41 -4.79 2.38
CA PRO A 143 2.06 -5.92 3.07
C PRO A 143 1.66 -6.02 4.54
N TRP A 144 1.58 -4.88 5.23
CA TRP A 144 1.19 -4.81 6.65
C TRP A 144 -0.27 -5.19 6.87
N LEU A 145 -1.16 -4.72 5.99
CA LEU A 145 -2.57 -5.12 5.98
C LEU A 145 -2.71 -6.63 5.75
N THR A 146 -1.95 -7.17 4.80
CA THR A 146 -1.94 -8.61 4.48
C THR A 146 -1.49 -9.44 5.69
N ILE A 147 -0.41 -9.03 6.36
CA ILE A 147 0.08 -9.68 7.58
C ILE A 147 -0.93 -9.55 8.73
N GLY A 148 -1.55 -8.37 8.90
CA GLY A 148 -2.50 -8.12 9.98
C GLY A 148 -3.83 -8.85 9.81
N LEU A 149 -4.28 -9.03 8.57
CA LEU A 149 -5.60 -9.58 8.26
C LEU A 149 -5.62 -11.09 8.09
N ILE A 150 -4.56 -11.66 7.50
CA ILE A 150 -4.51 -13.09 7.23
C ILE A 150 -3.78 -13.79 8.37
N LYS A 151 -4.56 -14.53 9.17
CA LYS A 151 -4.07 -15.24 10.38
C LYS A 151 -2.84 -16.10 10.10
N ILE A 152 -2.81 -16.80 8.97
CA ILE A 152 -1.68 -17.66 8.57
C ILE A 152 -0.40 -16.84 8.39
N TYR A 153 -0.46 -15.71 7.69
CA TYR A 153 0.70 -14.84 7.50
C TYR A 153 1.14 -14.20 8.82
N ARG A 154 0.19 -13.80 9.68
CA ARG A 154 0.50 -13.29 11.01
C ARG A 154 1.29 -14.28 11.86
N VAL A 155 0.84 -15.54 11.91
CA VAL A 155 1.51 -16.59 12.69
C VAL A 155 2.92 -16.85 12.15
N ARG A 156 3.07 -16.97 10.83
CA ARG A 156 4.39 -17.16 10.21
C ARG A 156 5.32 -15.97 10.45
N PHE A 157 4.81 -14.75 10.33
CA PHE A 157 5.57 -13.54 10.61
C PHE A 157 6.08 -13.51 12.06
N LEU A 158 5.22 -13.79 13.03
CA LEU A 158 5.60 -13.86 14.45
C LEU A 158 6.62 -14.97 14.72
N GLN A 159 6.52 -16.11 14.05
CA GLN A 159 7.52 -17.19 14.14
C GLN A 159 8.89 -16.73 13.62
N VAL A 160 8.93 -16.06 12.47
CA VAL A 160 10.17 -15.51 11.90
C VAL A 160 10.78 -14.47 12.83
N VAL A 161 9.97 -13.53 13.34
CA VAL A 161 10.42 -12.49 14.28
C VAL A 161 10.95 -13.11 15.58
N SER A 162 10.25 -14.10 16.14
CA SER A 162 10.69 -14.82 17.34
C SER A 162 12.00 -15.59 17.10
N HIS A 163 12.14 -16.22 15.94
CA HIS A 163 13.36 -16.93 15.56
C HIS A 163 14.54 -15.97 15.38
N ALA A 164 14.34 -14.85 14.68
CA ALA A 164 15.35 -13.80 14.54
C ALA A 164 15.78 -13.24 15.91
N LYS A 165 14.82 -12.96 16.80
CA LYS A 165 15.09 -12.50 18.17
C LYS A 165 15.94 -13.48 18.99
N ASN A 166 15.85 -14.79 18.70
CA ASN A 166 16.64 -15.82 19.37
C ASN A 166 18.03 -16.05 18.73
N ILE A 167 18.18 -15.82 17.43
CA ILE A 167 19.44 -16.01 16.70
C ILE A 167 20.39 -14.82 16.85
N ILE A 168 19.86 -13.59 16.79
CA ILE A 168 20.67 -12.37 16.81
C ILE A 168 21.55 -12.30 18.08
N PRO A 169 21.04 -12.52 19.31
CA PRO A 169 21.87 -12.47 20.52
C PRO A 169 22.95 -13.55 20.53
N ARG A 170 22.58 -14.78 20.15
CA ARG A 170 23.52 -15.93 20.11
C ARG A 170 24.64 -15.73 19.10
N THR A 171 24.35 -15.04 17.99
CA THR A 171 25.35 -14.75 16.95
C THR A 171 26.27 -13.62 17.38
N VAL A 172 25.73 -12.59 18.03
CA VAL A 172 26.49 -11.49 18.64
C VAL A 172 27.42 -12.03 19.75
N ASP A 173 26.93 -12.92 20.62
CA ASP A 173 27.74 -13.52 21.69
C ASP A 173 28.85 -14.43 21.13
N LYS A 174 28.56 -15.21 20.09
CA LYS A 174 29.58 -16.02 19.38
C LYS A 174 30.65 -15.14 18.72
N LEU A 175 30.26 -14.02 18.11
CA LEU A 175 31.21 -13.08 17.50
C LEU A 175 32.06 -12.36 18.56
N LYS A 176 31.46 -11.95 19.69
CA LYS A 176 32.17 -11.33 20.81
C LYS A 176 33.17 -12.27 21.47
N ASN A 177 32.81 -13.55 21.59
CA ASN A 177 33.72 -14.59 22.11
C ASN A 177 34.83 -14.96 21.11
N ARG A 178 34.55 -14.99 19.80
CA ARG A 178 35.61 -15.17 18.77
C ARG A 178 36.56 -13.98 18.70
N ALA A 179 36.06 -12.74 18.80
CA ALA A 179 36.89 -11.54 18.84
C ALA A 179 37.80 -11.48 20.08
N ARG A 180 37.42 -12.14 21.18
CA ARG A 180 38.26 -12.31 22.38
C ARG A 180 39.43 -13.29 22.20
N ILE A 181 39.30 -14.24 21.26
CA ILE A 181 40.28 -15.31 21.02
C ILE A 181 41.29 -14.90 19.95
N VAL A 182 41.01 -13.86 19.15
CA VAL A 182 42.00 -13.28 18.23
C VAL A 182 42.92 -12.35 19.03
N PRO A 183 44.24 -12.64 19.12
CA PRO A 183 45.16 -11.77 19.82
C PRO A 183 45.28 -10.46 19.05
N LYS A 184 44.91 -9.33 19.69
CA LYS A 184 45.17 -7.93 19.29
C LYS A 184 45.62 -7.74 17.84
N ILE A 185 44.76 -8.03 16.87
CA ILE A 185 44.89 -7.41 15.54
C ILE A 185 44.11 -6.10 15.67
N SER A 186 44.82 -5.01 15.42
CA SER A 186 44.43 -3.63 15.67
C SER A 186 42.93 -3.36 15.44
N ASN A 187 42.31 -2.69 16.42
CA ASN A 187 40.89 -2.31 16.44
C ASN A 187 40.38 -1.62 15.15
N ALA A 188 41.28 -1.10 14.30
CA ALA A 188 40.95 -0.49 13.02
C ALA A 188 40.44 -1.48 11.95
N ALA A 189 40.97 -2.72 11.91
CA ALA A 189 40.58 -3.69 10.88
C ALA A 189 39.19 -4.30 11.14
N VAL A 190 38.82 -4.44 12.42
CA VAL A 190 37.50 -4.97 12.82
C VAL A 190 36.40 -3.93 12.60
N LEU A 191 36.67 -2.65 12.89
CA LEU A 191 35.72 -1.56 12.60
C LEU A 191 35.50 -1.35 11.10
N GLY A 192 36.56 -1.47 10.28
CA GLY A 192 36.43 -1.42 8.81
C GLY A 192 35.60 -2.58 8.23
N ALA A 193 35.77 -3.79 8.75
CA ALA A 193 35.01 -4.96 8.30
C ALA A 193 33.54 -4.95 8.73
N ILE A 194 33.20 -4.29 9.84
CA ILE A 194 31.81 -4.08 10.28
C ILE A 194 31.13 -3.05 9.37
N ASN A 195 31.82 -1.96 9.01
CA ASN A 195 31.28 -0.91 8.15
C ASN A 195 30.99 -1.41 6.72
N ILE A 196 31.89 -2.24 6.15
CA ILE A 196 31.72 -2.83 4.80
C ILE A 196 30.56 -3.84 4.74
N ARG A 197 30.16 -4.42 5.89
CA ARG A 197 29.08 -5.41 5.94
C ARG A 197 27.71 -4.76 6.14
N GLU A 198 27.64 -3.60 6.79
CA GLU A 198 26.42 -2.79 6.85
C GLU A 198 26.09 -2.19 5.47
N GLU A 199 27.06 -1.68 4.71
CA GLU A 199 26.80 -1.12 3.37
C GLU A 199 26.19 -2.15 2.39
N ARG A 200 26.63 -3.42 2.42
CA ARG A 200 26.08 -4.46 1.53
C ARG A 200 24.72 -5.01 1.97
N LEU A 201 24.29 -4.75 3.20
CA LEU A 201 22.96 -5.14 3.68
C LEU A 201 21.86 -4.14 3.28
N PHE A 202 22.24 -2.97 2.76
CA PHE A 202 21.34 -1.94 2.25
C PHE A 202 21.32 -1.82 0.71
N GLU A 203 22.04 -2.70 -0.01
CA GLU A 203 22.05 -2.78 -1.48
C GLU A 203 21.15 -3.90 -2.06
N ILE A 204 20.18 -4.42 -1.29
CA ILE A 204 19.14 -5.36 -1.77
C ILE A 204 17.76 -4.71 -1.68
#